data_AF-A0A531M5Z8-F1
#
_entry.id   AF-A0A531M5Z8-F1
#
_cell.length_a   1.000
_cell.length_b   1.000
_cell.length_c   1.000
_cell.angle_alpha   90.00
_cell.angle_beta   90.00
_cell.angle_gamma   90.00
#
_symmetry.space_group_name_H-M   'P 1'
#
loop_
_entity.id
_entity.type
_entity.pdbx_description
1 polymer ?
#
loop_
_entity_poly.entity_id
_entity_poly.type
_entity_poly.pdbx_seq_one_letter_code
_entity_poly.pdbx_strand_id
1 'polypeptide(L)'
;MDTFRSKLIPVTSILAGVVVLWYVFAVILNAPFQRDLDTRANETPGAVEFIGKTLSQPKPTLPAPHQVAVNFFENTFLRPINSNRSLVYNAWVTLSSTLLGFAFGTALGIVIAVGIVHVATLDRSLMPWIIASQTI
;
A
#
# COMPACT_ATOMS: atom_id res chain seq x y z
N MET A 1 13.33 11.21 31.57
CA MET A 1 12.08 11.56 30.84
C MET A 1 12.36 12.30 29.52
N ASP A 2 13.61 12.65 29.23
CA ASP A 2 13.99 13.49 28.08
C ASP A 2 13.95 12.78 26.72
N THR A 3 14.17 11.46 26.69
CA THR A 3 14.18 10.66 25.45
C THR A 3 12.80 10.60 24.77
N PHE A 4 11.73 10.67 25.56
CA PHE A 4 10.35 10.60 25.05
C PHE A 4 10.00 11.92 24.35
N ARG A 5 10.37 13.05 24.95
CA ARG A 5 10.11 14.39 24.40
C ARG A 5 11.01 14.71 23.20
N SER A 6 12.26 14.26 23.21
CA SER A 6 13.20 14.47 22.10
C SER A 6 12.90 13.61 20.86
N LYS A 7 12.18 12.50 21.01
CA LYS A 7 11.76 11.65 19.88
C LYS A 7 10.34 11.92 19.41
N LEU A 8 9.39 12.11 20.33
CA LEU A 8 7.99 12.31 19.94
C LEU A 8 7.75 13.64 19.25
N ILE A 9 8.27 14.75 19.79
CA ILE A 9 7.99 16.08 19.23
C ILE A 9 8.41 16.15 17.75
N PRO A 10 9.64 15.74 17.36
CA PRO A 10 10.01 15.74 15.95
C PRO A 10 9.12 14.84 15.10
N VAL A 11 8.84 13.61 15.55
CA VAL A 11 8.02 12.65 14.79
C VAL A 11 6.60 13.18 14.60
N THR A 12 5.94 13.66 15.65
CA THR A 12 4.59 14.22 15.56
C THR A 12 4.56 15.49 14.71
N SER A 13 5.60 16.31 14.76
CA SER A 13 5.71 17.52 13.93
C SER A 13 5.81 17.16 12.45
N ILE A 14 6.62 16.16 12.09
CA ILE A 14 6.74 15.68 10.72
C ILE A 14 5.41 15.08 10.25
N LEU A 15 4.79 14.22 11.06
CA LEU A 15 3.50 13.62 10.74
C LEU A 15 2.40 14.68 10.53
N ALA A 16 2.34 15.69 11.40
CA ALA A 16 1.42 16.81 11.25
C ALA A 16 1.69 17.58 9.94
N GLY A 17 2.96 17.85 9.63
CA GLY A 17 3.37 18.47 8.37
C GLY A 17 2.94 17.66 7.14
N VAL A 18 3.12 16.34 7.17
CA VAL A 18 2.69 15.43 6.08
C VAL A 18 1.16 15.44 5.93
N VAL A 19 0.40 15.41 7.02
CA VAL A 19 -1.07 15.45 6.98
C VAL A 19 -1.57 16.78 6.41
N VAL A 20 -0.98 17.91 6.84
CA VAL A 20 -1.33 19.23 6.30
C VAL A 20 -1.03 19.29 4.81
N LEU A 21 0.16 18.85 4.41
CA LEU A 21 0.57 18.80 3.00
C LEU A 21 -0.39 17.94 2.18
N TRP A 22 -0.80 16.79 2.72
CA TRP A 22 -1.76 15.89 2.07
C TRP A 22 -3.12 16.57 1.87
N TYR A 23 -3.67 17.28 2.87
CA TYR A 23 -4.91 18.03 2.68
C TYR A 23 -4.80 19.11 1.59
N VAL A 24 -3.67 19.83 1.56
CA VAL A 24 -3.42 20.84 0.52
C VAL A 24 -3.40 20.20 -0.87
N PHE A 25 -2.67 19.10 -1.05
CA PHE A 25 -2.63 18.39 -2.33
C PHE A 25 -3.96 17.75 -2.71
N ALA A 26 -4.73 17.27 -1.73
CA ALA A 26 -6.08 16.74 -2.00
C ALA A 26 -6.95 17.83 -2.63
N VAL A 27 -6.89 19.07 -2.12
CA VAL A 27 -7.59 20.19 -2.75
C VAL A 27 -7.04 20.50 -4.14
N ILE A 28 -5.72 20.63 -4.29
CA ILE A 28 -5.10 21.01 -5.57
C ILE A 28 -5.40 20.00 -6.68
N LEU A 29 -5.31 18.71 -6.39
CA LEU A 29 -5.48 17.65 -7.39
C LEU A 29 -6.94 17.33 -7.71
N ASN A 30 -7.86 17.53 -6.76
CA ASN A 30 -9.29 17.31 -6.98
C ASN A 30 -9.99 18.58 -7.54
N ALA A 31 -9.38 19.76 -7.43
CA ALA A 31 -9.95 21.04 -7.84
C ALA A 31 -10.32 21.13 -9.34
N PRO A 32 -9.49 20.68 -10.31
CA PRO A 32 -9.84 20.74 -11.73
C PRO A 32 -11.14 19.99 -12.02
N PHE A 33 -11.27 18.79 -11.46
CA PHE A 33 -12.47 17.99 -11.60
C PHE A 33 -13.69 18.64 -10.93
N GLN A 34 -13.52 19.26 -9.76
CA GLN A 34 -14.60 20.00 -9.11
C GLN A 34 -15.08 21.18 -9.95
N ARG A 35 -14.16 21.95 -10.54
CA ARG A 35 -14.49 23.10 -11.40
C ARG A 35 -15.28 22.68 -12.63
N ASP A 36 -14.92 21.54 -13.22
CA ASP A 36 -15.67 20.99 -14.36
C ASP A 36 -17.08 20.56 -13.95
N LEU A 37 -17.25 19.96 -12.77
CA LEU A 37 -18.58 19.62 -12.23
C LEU A 37 -19.42 20.87 -11.97
N ASP A 38 -18.84 21.88 -11.31
CA ASP A 38 -19.52 23.13 -10.97
C ASP A 38 -19.94 23.89 -12.25
N THR A 39 -19.06 23.91 -13.27
CA THR A 39 -19.35 24.53 -14.57
C THR A 39 -20.53 23.84 -15.26
N ARG A 40 -20.58 22.50 -15.23
CA ARG A 40 -21.71 21.72 -15.81
C ARG A 40 -23.01 21.93 -15.03
N ALA A 41 -22.91 22.20 -13.73
CA ALA A 41 -24.03 22.49 -12.85
C ALA A 41 -24.48 23.97 -12.88
N ASN A 42 -23.77 24.85 -13.61
CA ASN A 42 -23.94 26.31 -13.57
C ASN A 42 -23.81 26.89 -12.14
N GLU A 43 -22.97 26.29 -11.30
CA GLU A 43 -22.70 26.77 -9.94
C GLU A 43 -21.38 27.53 -9.88
N THR A 44 -21.33 28.58 -9.06
CA THR A 44 -20.11 29.33 -8.74
C THR A 44 -19.89 29.35 -7.23
N PRO A 45 -19.40 28.23 -6.65
CA PRO A 45 -19.22 28.12 -5.22
C PRO A 45 -18.18 29.12 -4.70
N GLY A 46 -18.41 29.61 -3.48
CA GLY A 46 -17.40 30.41 -2.77
C GLY A 46 -16.15 29.59 -2.43
N ALA A 47 -15.04 30.24 -2.09
CA ALA A 47 -13.76 29.56 -1.85
C ALA A 47 -13.84 28.44 -0.78
N VAL A 48 -14.55 28.68 0.32
CA VAL A 48 -14.72 27.69 1.41
C VAL A 48 -15.60 26.52 0.96
N GLU A 49 -16.69 26.82 0.26
CA GLU A 49 -17.61 25.81 -0.27
C GLU A 49 -16.91 24.92 -1.31
N PHE A 50 -16.12 25.53 -2.19
CA PHE A 50 -15.32 24.84 -3.20
C PHE A 50 -14.32 23.87 -2.55
N ILE A 51 -13.60 24.30 -1.51
CA ILE A 51 -12.68 23.43 -0.76
C ILE A 51 -13.44 22.26 -0.11
N GLY A 52 -14.59 22.53 0.51
CA GLY A 52 -15.46 21.52 1.10
C GLY A 52 -15.89 20.46 0.08
N LYS A 53 -16.45 20.89 -1.06
CA LYS A 53 -16.85 20.03 -2.18
C LYS A 53 -15.69 19.17 -2.69
N THR A 54 -14.51 19.78 -2.81
CA THR A 54 -13.27 19.12 -3.28
C THR A 54 -12.80 18.03 -2.33
N LEU A 55 -12.97 18.20 -1.02
CA LEU A 55 -12.59 17.23 0.01
C LEU A 55 -13.64 16.13 0.24
N SER A 56 -14.87 16.29 -0.25
CA SER A 56 -15.99 15.35 -0.06
C SER A 56 -16.41 14.64 -1.36
N GLN A 57 -15.59 14.68 -2.41
CA GLN A 57 -15.93 14.04 -3.68
C GLN A 57 -16.09 12.51 -3.51
N PRO A 58 -17.09 11.88 -4.18
CA PRO A 58 -17.25 10.41 -4.13
C PRO A 58 -16.15 9.62 -4.83
N LYS A 59 -15.52 10.20 -5.86
CA LYS A 59 -14.43 9.60 -6.65
C LYS A 59 -13.31 10.63 -6.86
N PRO A 60 -12.59 11.02 -5.78
CA PRO A 60 -11.50 11.98 -5.87
C PRO A 60 -10.29 11.36 -6.58
N THR A 61 -9.46 12.20 -7.21
CA THR A 61 -8.17 11.76 -7.76
C THR A 61 -7.19 11.45 -6.64
N LEU A 62 -7.16 12.29 -5.59
CA LEU A 62 -6.47 12.04 -4.34
C LEU A 62 -7.48 12.04 -3.19
N PRO A 63 -7.77 10.88 -2.55
CA PRO A 63 -8.67 10.83 -1.41
C PRO A 63 -8.10 11.60 -0.22
N ALA A 64 -8.96 12.37 0.44
CA ALA A 64 -8.57 13.13 1.63
C ALA A 64 -8.27 12.18 2.80
N PRO A 65 -7.38 12.57 3.74
CA PRO A 65 -6.98 11.71 4.85
C PRO A 65 -8.15 11.11 5.65
N HIS A 66 -9.19 11.91 5.92
CA HIS A 66 -10.38 11.44 6.63
C HIS A 66 -11.19 10.42 5.81
N GLN A 67 -11.29 10.58 4.48
CA GLN A 67 -11.95 9.62 3.61
C GLN A 67 -11.22 8.28 3.62
N VAL A 68 -9.88 8.30 3.63
CA VAL A 68 -9.07 7.09 3.74
C VAL A 68 -9.28 6.40 5.08
N ALA A 69 -9.30 7.15 6.19
CA ALA A 69 -9.54 6.60 7.51
C ALA A 69 -10.90 5.91 7.62
N VAL A 70 -11.97 6.55 7.12
CA VAL A 70 -13.32 5.97 7.07
C VAL A 70 -13.35 4.70 6.22
N ASN A 71 -12.84 4.77 4.98
CA ASN A 71 -12.80 3.61 4.09
C ASN A 71 -11.98 2.45 4.65
N PHE A 72 -10.86 2.73 5.32
CA PHE A 72 -10.03 1.72 5.96
C PHE A 72 -10.81 1.00 7.07
N PHE A 73 -11.48 1.74 7.95
CA PHE A 73 -12.26 1.15 9.03
C PHE A 73 -13.45 0.35 8.50
N GLU A 74 -14.23 0.91 7.57
CA GLU A 74 -15.37 0.24 6.97
C GLU A 74 -14.98 -1.08 6.28
N ASN A 75 -13.95 -1.05 5.43
CA ASN A 75 -13.54 -2.21 4.65
C ASN A 75 -12.73 -3.25 5.45
N THR A 76 -12.23 -2.87 6.64
CA THR A 76 -11.54 -3.80 7.54
C THR A 76 -12.50 -4.46 8.51
N PHE A 77 -13.38 -3.69 9.17
CA PHE A 77 -14.17 -4.17 10.30
C PHE A 77 -15.66 -4.38 10.01
N LEU A 78 -16.24 -3.56 9.13
CA LEU A 78 -17.69 -3.59 8.89
C LEU A 78 -18.07 -4.48 7.70
N ARG A 79 -17.13 -4.69 6.77
CA ARG A 79 -17.36 -5.58 5.63
C ARG A 79 -17.13 -7.05 6.01
N PRO A 80 -17.97 -7.97 5.50
CA PRO A 80 -17.75 -9.39 5.72
C PRO A 80 -16.44 -9.85 5.08
N ILE A 81 -15.72 -10.73 5.79
CA ILE A 81 -14.35 -11.16 5.47
C ILE A 81 -14.26 -11.86 4.11
N ASN A 82 -15.35 -12.41 3.59
CA ASN A 82 -15.40 -13.08 2.29
C ASN A 82 -15.74 -12.15 1.12
N SER A 83 -15.93 -10.85 1.36
CA SER A 83 -16.26 -9.89 0.31
C SER A 83 -15.01 -9.44 -0.43
N ASN A 84 -15.11 -9.32 -1.76
CA ASN A 84 -14.06 -8.71 -2.59
C ASN A 84 -13.73 -7.27 -2.20
N ARG A 85 -14.61 -6.58 -1.47
CA ARG A 85 -14.38 -5.22 -0.93
C ARG A 85 -13.68 -5.21 0.44
N SER A 86 -13.51 -6.37 1.09
CA SER A 86 -12.82 -6.46 2.38
C SER A 86 -11.32 -6.35 2.20
N LEU A 87 -10.66 -5.51 3.01
CA LEU A 87 -9.20 -5.42 3.02
C LEU A 87 -8.56 -6.69 3.59
N VAL A 88 -9.22 -7.36 4.54
CA VAL A 88 -8.76 -8.63 5.13
C VAL A 88 -8.75 -9.73 4.07
N TYR A 89 -9.79 -9.80 3.24
CA TYR A 89 -9.84 -10.74 2.12
C TYR A 89 -8.65 -10.57 1.17
N ASN A 90 -8.41 -9.35 0.71
CA ASN A 90 -7.35 -9.06 -0.25
C ASN A 90 -5.96 -9.27 0.37
N ALA A 91 -5.76 -8.90 1.64
CA ALA A 91 -4.52 -9.19 2.36
C ALA A 91 -4.25 -10.70 2.42
N TRP A 92 -5.28 -11.52 2.67
CA TRP A 92 -5.17 -12.97 2.65
C TRP A 92 -4.84 -13.53 1.27
N VAL A 93 -5.41 -12.97 0.20
CA VAL A 93 -5.09 -13.39 -1.18
C VAL A 93 -3.61 -13.13 -1.51
N THR A 94 -3.07 -11.96 -1.16
CA THR A 94 -1.65 -11.66 -1.35
C THR A 94 -0.75 -12.52 -0.46
N LEU A 95 -1.14 -12.74 0.80
CA LEU A 95 -0.37 -13.56 1.72
C LEU A 95 -0.35 -15.04 1.28
N SER A 96 -1.50 -15.59 0.92
CA SER A 96 -1.61 -17.00 0.51
C SER A 96 -0.81 -17.31 -0.75
N SER A 97 -0.84 -16.42 -1.76
CA SER A 97 0.01 -16.58 -2.95
C SER A 97 1.51 -16.52 -2.63
N THR A 98 1.92 -15.64 -1.72
CA THR A 98 3.31 -15.57 -1.24
C THR A 98 3.71 -16.84 -0.49
N LEU A 99 2.86 -17.32 0.42
CA LEU A 99 3.12 -18.55 1.20
C LEU A 99 3.19 -19.79 0.31
N LEU A 100 2.30 -19.90 -0.68
CA LEU A 100 2.35 -20.99 -1.66
C LEU A 100 3.64 -20.93 -2.49
N GLY A 101 4.01 -19.75 -2.98
CA GLY A 101 5.27 -19.55 -3.71
C GLY A 101 6.48 -19.96 -2.86
N PHE A 102 6.49 -19.57 -1.59
CA PHE A 102 7.54 -19.97 -0.65
C PHE A 102 7.56 -21.47 -0.39
N ALA A 103 6.40 -22.10 -0.22
CA ALA A 103 6.29 -23.54 -0.01
C ALA A 103 6.84 -24.32 -1.22
N PHE A 104 6.46 -23.93 -2.44
CA PHE A 104 6.98 -24.53 -3.67
C PHE A 104 8.48 -24.29 -3.83
N GLY A 105 8.95 -23.05 -3.61
CA GLY A 105 10.37 -22.72 -3.69
C GLY A 105 11.20 -23.53 -2.68
N THR A 106 10.70 -23.70 -1.46
CA THR A 106 11.35 -24.50 -0.42
C THR A 106 11.37 -25.98 -0.80
N ALA A 107 10.23 -26.55 -1.20
CA ALA A 107 10.14 -27.95 -1.59
C ALA A 107 11.07 -28.28 -2.78
N LEU A 108 11.05 -27.44 -3.82
CA LEU A 108 11.93 -27.58 -4.97
C LEU A 108 13.41 -27.44 -4.57
N GLY A 109 13.73 -26.44 -3.73
CA GLY A 109 15.07 -26.24 -3.20
C GLY A 109 15.59 -27.47 -2.45
N ILE A 110 14.75 -28.10 -1.61
CA ILE A 110 15.08 -29.34 -0.91
C ILE A 110 15.35 -30.48 -1.91
N VAL A 111 14.47 -30.66 -2.90
CA VAL A 111 14.64 -31.72 -3.93
C VAL A 111 15.96 -31.54 -4.68
N ILE A 112 16.28 -30.31 -5.09
CA ILE A 112 17.55 -29.99 -5.77
C ILE A 112 18.74 -30.28 -4.84
N ALA A 113 18.69 -29.86 -3.58
CA ALA A 113 19.76 -30.11 -2.61
C ALA A 113 20.01 -31.61 -2.41
N VAL A 114 18.94 -32.41 -2.26
CA VAL A 114 19.05 -33.87 -2.19
C VAL A 114 19.65 -34.44 -3.47
N GLY A 115 19.22 -33.96 -4.63
CA GLY A 115 19.75 -34.38 -5.93
C GLY A 115 21.25 -34.11 -6.09
N ILE A 116 21.72 -32.93 -5.69
CA ILE A 116 23.14 -32.57 -5.67
C ILE A 116 23.94 -33.54 -4.78
N VAL A 117 23.44 -33.85 -3.58
CA VAL A 117 24.15 -34.72 -2.63
C VAL A 117 24.24 -36.18 -3.12
N HIS A 118 23.21 -36.69 -3.80
CA HIS A 118 23.16 -38.12 -4.19
C HIS A 118 23.64 -38.39 -5.62
N VAL A 119 23.76 -37.37 -6.48
CA VAL A 119 24.14 -37.53 -7.89
C VAL A 119 25.39 -36.71 -8.22
N ALA A 120 26.53 -37.39 -8.37
CA ALA A 120 27.83 -36.77 -8.67
C ALA A 120 27.83 -35.94 -9.98
N THR A 121 26.97 -36.28 -10.94
CA THR A 121 26.80 -35.51 -12.19
C THR A 121 26.11 -34.16 -11.94
N LEU A 122 25.13 -34.09 -11.03
CA LEU A 122 24.45 -32.85 -10.67
C LEU A 122 25.39 -31.92 -9.87
N ASP A 123 26.13 -32.47 -8.90
CA ASP A 123 27.13 -31.71 -8.15
C ASP A 123 28.17 -31.05 -9.07
N ARG A 124 28.82 -31.83 -9.95
CA ARG A 124 29.84 -31.29 -10.86
C ARG A 124 29.31 -30.29 -11.89
N SER A 125 28.08 -30.44 -12.37
CA SER A 125 27.50 -29.53 -13.36
C SER A 125 26.96 -28.23 -12.77
N LEU A 126 26.49 -28.26 -11.52
CA LEU A 126 25.88 -27.10 -10.84
C LEU A 126 26.91 -26.27 -10.05
N MET A 127 28.04 -26.86 -9.63
CA MET A 127 29.08 -26.17 -8.87
C MET A 127 29.59 -24.86 -9.51
N PRO A 128 29.87 -24.78 -10.84
CA PRO A 128 30.28 -23.51 -11.46
C PRO A 128 29.20 -22.42 -11.36
N TRP A 129 27.93 -22.80 -11.45
CA TRP A 129 26.79 -21.88 -11.40
C TRP A 129 26.56 -21.35 -9.98
N ILE A 130 26.72 -22.23 -8.99
CA ILE A 130 26.67 -21.86 -7.56
C ILE A 130 27.75 -20.83 -7.25
N ILE A 131 28.99 -21.06 -7.70
CA ILE A 131 30.11 -20.11 -7.51
C ILE A 131 29.78 -18.76 -8.15
N ALA A 132 29.31 -18.76 -9.41
CA ALA A 132 28.95 -17.53 -10.11
C ALA A 132 27.88 -16.70 -9.37
N SER A 133 26.89 -17.36 -8.76
CA SER A 133 25.84 -16.69 -7.99
C SER A 133 26.29 -16.10 -6.65
N GLN A 134 27.46 -16.53 -6.13
CA GLN A 134 28.02 -16.04 -4.88
C GLN A 134 29.08 -14.95 -5.08
N THR A 135 29.49 -14.71 -6.32
CA THR A 135 30.51 -13.71 -6.68
C THR A 135 29.96 -12.35 -7.10
N ILE A 136 28.64 -12.13 -6.99
CA ILE A 136 27.97 -10.84 -7.25
C ILE A 136 27.75 -10.10 -5.94
#